data_AF-A0A941JGS9-F1
#
_entry.id   AF-A0A941JGS9-F1
#
_cell.length_a   1.000
_cell.length_b   1.000
_cell.length_c   1.000
_cell.angle_alpha   90.00
_cell.angle_beta   90.00
_cell.angle_gamma   90.00
#
_symmetry.space_group_name_H-M   'P 1'
#
loop_
_entity.id
_entity.type
_entity.pdbx_description
1 polymer ?
#
loop_
_entity_poly.entity_id
_entity_poly.type
_entity_poly.pdbx_seq_one_letter_code
_entity_poly.pdbx_strand_id
1 'polypeptide(L)'
;MSLDVQVVAVALLAVGVIGFMKGAFGGGFAIIGIPLLALVMDPIAAGSLLAPLFVAMDVFALRYWRPRTWSRPDLLWLLPGLLAGGFAGAFLLPPGHRPAGGIPLAPTAPLLARVGGGGAGPGAPGARG
;
A
#
# COMPACT_ATOMS: atom_id res chain seq x y z
N MET A 1 24.24 -13.55 6.80
CA MET A 1 22.98 -13.93 7.46
C MET A 1 22.68 -15.35 7.03
N SER A 2 22.89 -16.33 7.90
CA SER A 2 22.36 -17.68 7.70
C SER A 2 20.85 -17.57 7.62
N LEU A 3 20.23 -18.09 6.56
CA LEU A 3 18.78 -18.25 6.48
C LEU A 3 18.41 -19.40 7.43
N ASP A 4 18.38 -19.10 8.72
CA ASP A 4 18.00 -20.07 9.73
C ASP A 4 16.54 -20.47 9.46
N VAL A 5 16.29 -21.78 9.38
CA VAL A 5 14.95 -22.33 9.08
C VAL A 5 13.87 -21.74 9.97
N GLN A 6 14.21 -21.40 11.21
CA GLN A 6 13.33 -20.72 12.16
C GLN A 6 12.87 -19.34 11.68
N VAL A 7 13.79 -18.51 11.16
CA VAL A 7 13.45 -17.16 10.67
C VAL A 7 12.52 -17.24 9.47
N VAL A 8 12.77 -18.18 8.55
CA VAL A 8 11.91 -18.39 7.37
C VAL A 8 10.52 -18.88 7.79
N ALA A 9 10.45 -19.83 8.72
CA ALA A 9 9.18 -20.37 9.22
C ALA A 9 8.34 -19.29 9.92
N VAL A 10 8.96 -18.48 10.78
CA VAL A 10 8.26 -17.40 11.48
C VAL A 10 7.85 -16.30 10.51
N ALA A 11 8.70 -15.95 9.54
CA ALA A 11 8.36 -14.96 8.52
C ALA A 11 7.17 -15.40 7.65
N LEU A 12 7.13 -16.66 7.22
CA LEU A 12 5.99 -17.22 6.47
C LEU A 12 4.71 -17.19 7.29
N LEU A 13 4.77 -17.59 8.57
CA LEU A 13 3.62 -17.57 9.45
C LEU A 13 3.14 -16.13 9.70
N ALA A 14 4.05 -15.20 9.99
CA ALA A 14 3.74 -13.79 10.18
C ALA A 14 3.08 -13.19 8.93
N VAL A 15 3.67 -13.41 7.75
CA VAL A 15 3.12 -12.94 6.47
C VAL A 15 1.74 -13.54 6.20
N GLY A 16 1.54 -14.84 6.48
CA GLY A 16 0.25 -15.50 6.35
C GLY A 16 -0.81 -14.89 7.27
N VAL A 17 -0.48 -14.66 8.54
CA VAL A 17 -1.37 -14.00 9.50
C VAL A 17 -1.69 -12.58 9.07
N ILE A 18 -0.71 -11.79 8.65
CA ILE A 18 -0.93 -10.41 8.21
C ILE A 18 -1.81 -10.38 6.96
N GLY A 19 -1.56 -11.26 5.99
CA GLY A 19 -2.38 -11.38 4.78
C GLY A 19 -3.83 -11.72 5.10
N PHE A 20 -4.04 -12.69 5.99
CA PHE A 20 -5.38 -13.05 6.49
C PHE A 20 -6.05 -11.87 7.20
N MET A 21 -5.35 -11.22 8.12
CA MET A 21 -5.88 -10.09 8.91
C MET A 21 -6.22 -8.87 8.03
N LYS A 22 -5.38 -8.57 7.04
CA LYS A 22 -5.64 -7.49 6.07
C LYS A 22 -6.86 -7.80 5.20
N GLY A 23 -7.03 -9.06 4.77
CA GLY A 23 -8.17 -9.50 3.97
C GLY A 23 -9.49 -9.60 4.75
N ALA A 24 -9.45 -10.11 5.99
CA ALA A 24 -10.65 -10.34 6.79
C ALA A 24 -11.18 -9.06 7.48
N PHE A 25 -10.30 -8.11 7.84
CA PHE A 25 -10.65 -6.95 8.67
C PHE A 25 -10.29 -5.59 8.05
N GLY A 26 -10.08 -5.52 6.73
CA GLY A 26 -9.91 -4.24 6.03
C GLY A 26 -8.59 -3.50 6.33
N GLY A 27 -7.53 -4.23 6.68
CA GLY A 27 -6.18 -3.69 6.81
C GLY A 27 -5.80 -3.09 8.18
N GLY A 28 -6.75 -2.78 9.06
CA GLY A 28 -6.45 -2.20 10.38
C GLY A 28 -5.54 -3.07 11.25
N PHE A 29 -5.70 -4.39 11.17
CA PHE A 29 -4.86 -5.34 11.90
C PHE A 29 -3.49 -5.60 11.25
N ALA A 30 -3.21 -5.10 10.04
CA ALA A 30 -1.90 -5.29 9.39
C ALA A 30 -0.76 -4.54 10.13
N ILE A 31 -1.10 -3.57 10.98
CA ILE A 31 -0.17 -2.75 11.76
C ILE A 31 0.68 -3.61 12.74
N ILE A 32 0.14 -4.73 13.21
CA ILE A 32 0.86 -5.64 14.13
C ILE A 32 1.97 -6.45 13.43
N GLY A 33 2.05 -6.41 12.09
CA GLY A 33 2.97 -7.24 11.34
C GLY A 33 4.45 -6.96 11.63
N ILE A 34 4.82 -5.67 11.65
CA ILE A 34 6.19 -5.25 11.96
C ILE A 34 6.61 -5.64 13.39
N PRO A 35 5.87 -5.33 14.46
CA PRO A 35 6.27 -5.72 15.81
C PRO A 35 6.31 -7.24 16.02
N LEU A 36 5.47 -8.01 15.32
CA LEU A 36 5.50 -9.48 15.39
C LEU A 36 6.77 -10.04 14.74
N LEU A 37 7.18 -9.54 13.57
CA LEU A 37 8.44 -9.92 12.94
C LEU A 37 9.66 -9.40 13.73
N ALA A 38 9.54 -8.25 14.40
CA ALA A 38 10.61 -7.67 15.20
C ALA A 38 11.02 -8.55 16.40
N LEU A 39 10.22 -9.55 16.78
CA LEU A 39 10.58 -10.53 17.81
C LEU A 39 11.70 -11.49 17.37
N VAL A 40 11.92 -11.64 16.06
CA VAL A 40 12.86 -12.62 15.50
C VAL A 40 13.84 -12.01 14.48
N MET A 41 13.59 -10.80 13.99
CA MET A 41 14.49 -10.09 13.08
C MET A 41 14.52 -8.60 13.37
N ASP A 42 15.48 -7.90 12.77
CA ASP A 42 15.57 -6.45 12.88
C ASP A 42 14.28 -5.76 12.36
N PRO A 43 13.69 -4.80 13.10
CA PRO A 43 12.44 -4.16 12.73
C PRO A 43 12.52 -3.38 11.40
N ILE A 44 13.69 -2.86 11.04
CA ILE A 44 13.91 -2.17 9.76
C ILE A 44 13.91 -3.19 8.62
N ALA A 45 14.57 -4.34 8.82
CA ALA A 45 14.53 -5.45 7.87
C ALA A 45 13.09 -5.99 7.68
N ALA A 46 12.35 -6.18 8.78
CA ALA A 46 10.94 -6.59 8.72
C ALA A 46 10.07 -5.60 7.94
N GLY A 47 10.20 -4.30 8.23
CA GLY A 47 9.46 -3.25 7.52
C GLY A 47 9.78 -3.19 6.02
N SER A 48 11.06 -3.33 5.66
CA SER A 48 11.47 -3.33 4.26
C SER A 48 11.01 -4.57 3.48
N LEU A 49 10.84 -5.72 4.13
CA LEU A 49 10.23 -6.91 3.55
C LEU A 49 8.71 -6.74 3.36
N LEU A 50 8.02 -6.19 4.35
CA LEU A 50 6.56 -6.04 4.35
C LEU A 50 6.06 -4.91 3.44
N ALA A 51 6.83 -3.83 3.27
CA ALA A 51 6.42 -2.68 2.47
C ALA A 51 6.04 -3.03 1.01
N PRO A 52 6.90 -3.69 0.21
CA PRO A 52 6.53 -4.09 -1.15
C PRO A 52 5.41 -5.14 -1.16
N LEU A 53 5.34 -6.00 -0.14
CA LEU A 53 4.29 -7.00 0.01
C LEU A 53 2.91 -6.36 0.21
N PHE A 54 2.79 -5.35 1.06
CA PHE A 54 1.53 -4.63 1.29
C PHE A 54 1.06 -3.90 0.04
N VAL A 55 1.98 -3.26 -0.70
CA VAL A 55 1.66 -2.62 -1.97
C VAL A 55 1.14 -3.65 -2.98
N ALA A 56 1.79 -4.81 -3.09
CA ALA A 56 1.33 -5.89 -3.97
C ALA A 56 -0.08 -6.37 -3.57
N MET A 57 -0.34 -6.60 -2.28
CA MET A 57 -1.66 -6.99 -1.76
C MET A 57 -2.74 -5.96 -2.12
N ASP A 58 -2.44 -4.67 -1.97
CA ASP A 58 -3.37 -3.60 -2.33
C ASP A 58 -3.65 -3.58 -3.83
N VAL A 59 -2.63 -3.72 -4.68
CA VAL A 59 -2.81 -3.81 -6.13
C VAL A 59 -3.68 -5.01 -6.53
N PHE A 60 -3.47 -6.17 -5.91
CA PHE A 60 -4.32 -7.34 -6.16
C PHE A 60 -5.77 -7.11 -5.71
N ALA A 61 -5.98 -6.46 -4.57
CA ALA A 61 -7.32 -6.09 -4.11
C ALA A 61 -8.01 -5.13 -5.09
N LEU A 62 -7.31 -4.07 -5.54
CA LEU A 62 -7.79 -3.12 -6.56
C LEU A 62 -8.07 -3.78 -7.91
N ARG A 63 -7.36 -4.85 -8.26
CA ARG A 63 -7.55 -5.55 -9.54
C ARG A 63 -8.68 -6.57 -9.48
N TYR A 64 -8.84 -7.26 -8.36
CA TYR A 64 -9.88 -8.26 -8.19
C TYR A 64 -11.27 -7.62 -8.13
N TRP A 65 -11.39 -6.53 -7.37
CA TRP A 65 -12.64 -5.81 -7.21
C TRP A 65 -12.74 -4.66 -8.22
N ARG A 66 -13.72 -4.76 -9.12
CA ARG A 66 -13.88 -3.79 -10.21
C ARG A 66 -14.20 -2.39 -9.63
N PRO A 67 -13.70 -1.28 -10.20
CA PRO A 67 -13.99 0.10 -9.74
C PRO A 67 -15.46 0.52 -9.75
N ARG A 68 -16.36 -0.35 -10.25
CA ARG A 68 -17.80 -0.11 -10.32
C ARG A 68 -18.53 -0.51 -9.03
N THR A 69 -17.94 -1.39 -8.23
CA THR A 69 -18.48 -1.81 -6.92
C THR A 69 -18.08 -0.88 -5.78
N TRP A 70 -17.23 0.12 -6.04
CA TRP A 70 -16.62 0.95 -4.99
C TRP A 70 -17.04 2.41 -5.06
N SER A 71 -17.24 3.01 -3.89
CA SER A 71 -17.52 4.43 -3.74
C SER A 71 -16.27 5.26 -4.03
N ARG A 72 -16.27 5.92 -5.20
CA ARG A 72 -15.21 6.85 -5.60
C ARG A 72 -14.98 8.01 -4.60
N PRO A 73 -16.02 8.60 -3.98
CA PRO A 73 -15.83 9.68 -3.01
C PRO A 73 -14.97 9.24 -1.82
N ASP A 74 -15.27 8.07 -1.24
CA ASP A 74 -14.54 7.54 -0.08
C ASP A 74 -13.07 7.26 -0.42
N LEU A 75 -12.81 6.69 -1.60
CA LEU A 75 -11.44 6.47 -2.07
C LEU A 75 -10.66 7.77 -2.24
N LEU A 76 -11.32 8.83 -2.73
CA LEU A 76 -10.68 10.13 -2.95
C LEU A 76 -10.33 10.82 -1.63
N TRP A 77 -11.11 10.59 -0.57
CA TRP A 77 -10.80 11.06 0.79
C TRP A 77 -9.70 10.26 1.48
N LEU A 78 -9.58 8.96 1.19
CA LEU A 78 -8.52 8.10 1.71
C LEU A 78 -7.15 8.37 1.04
N LEU A 79 -7.16 8.73 -0.24
CA LEU A 79 -5.97 8.96 -1.05
C LEU A 79 -4.98 10.01 -0.46
N PRO A 80 -5.41 11.21 -0.01
CA PRO A 80 -4.47 12.17 0.59
C PRO A 80 -3.84 11.64 1.87
N GLY A 81 -4.58 10.87 2.68
CA GLY A 81 -4.03 10.23 3.89
C GLY A 81 -2.98 9.17 3.55
N LEU A 82 -3.25 8.33 2.54
CA LEU A 82 -2.29 7.35 2.02
C LEU A 82 -1.00 8.02 1.55
N LEU A 83 -1.13 9.09 0.75
CA LEU A 83 0.01 9.83 0.23
C LEU A 83 0.77 10.51 1.36
N ALA A 84 0.10 11.24 2.25
CA ALA A 84 0.73 11.93 3.37
C ALA A 84 1.48 10.96 4.28
N GLY A 85 0.88 9.81 4.62
CA GLY A 85 1.54 8.77 5.41
C GLY A 85 2.75 8.15 4.70
N GLY A 86 2.63 7.84 3.41
CA GLY A 86 3.74 7.32 2.61
C GLY A 86 4.91 8.30 2.48
N PHE A 87 4.61 9.57 2.23
CA PHE A 87 5.62 10.63 2.16
C PHE A 87 6.26 10.90 3.53
N ALA A 88 5.46 10.96 4.61
CA ALA A 88 5.98 11.13 5.96
C ALA A 88 6.90 9.96 6.35
N GLY A 89 6.52 8.72 6.06
CA GLY A 89 7.36 7.55 6.29
C GLY A 89 8.67 7.59 5.50
N ALA A 90 8.62 7.97 4.22
CA ALA A 90 9.81 8.09 3.38
C ALA A 90 10.75 9.22 3.81
N PHE A 91 10.20 10.34 4.28
CA PHE A 91 10.97 11.51 4.71
C PHE A 91 11.57 11.33 6.12
N LEU A 92 10.84 10.68 7.03
CA LEU A 92 11.27 10.47 8.41
C LEU A 92 12.35 9.39 8.52
N LEU A 93 12.40 8.42 7.59
CA LEU A 93 13.43 7.39 7.60
C LEU A 93 14.80 7.98 7.21
N PRO A 94 15.83 7.93 8.08
CA PRO A 94 17.10 8.60 7.83
C PRO A 94 17.81 8.11 6.55
N PRO A 95 18.47 9.01 5.80
CA PRO A 95 19.21 8.71 4.56
C PRO A 95 20.24 7.58 4.61
N GLY A 96 20.72 7.19 5.80
CA GLY A 96 21.91 6.37 6.00
C GLY A 96 21.74 4.85 5.80
N HIS A 97 20.50 4.34 5.74
CA HIS A 97 20.23 2.89 5.60
C HIS A 97 19.56 2.52 4.26
N ARG A 98 19.73 3.36 3.23
CA ARG A 98 19.22 3.08 1.88
C ARG A 98 20.04 1.93 1.27
N PRO A 99 19.46 0.76 0.91
CA PRO A 99 20.13 -0.13 -0.01
C PRO A 99 20.37 0.64 -1.31
N ALA A 100 21.56 0.50 -1.91
CA ALA A 100 22.10 1.34 -3.00
C ALA A 100 21.27 1.39 -4.31
N GLY A 101 20.07 0.79 -4.35
CA GLY A 101 19.09 0.93 -5.42
C GLY A 101 17.88 1.72 -4.94
N GLY A 102 18.04 3.03 -4.75
CA GLY A 102 16.90 3.92 -4.53
C GLY A 102 16.00 3.85 -5.75
N ILE A 103 14.77 3.37 -5.58
CA ILE A 103 13.72 3.55 -6.58
C ILE A 103 13.42 5.06 -6.56
N PRO A 104 13.72 5.84 -7.61
CA PRO A 104 13.13 7.15 -7.72
C PRO A 104 11.64 6.88 -7.89
N LEU A 105 10.85 7.12 -6.85
CA LEU A 105 9.40 7.18 -6.96
C LEU A 105 9.08 8.47 -7.72
N ALA A 106 9.45 8.48 -9.00
CA ALA A 106 9.00 9.42 -10.01
C ALA A 106 7.47 9.43 -9.98
N PRO A 107 6.84 10.59 -10.12
CA PRO A 107 5.48 10.82 -9.67
C PRO A 107 4.53 9.86 -10.38
N THR A 108 3.90 8.95 -9.63
CA THR A 108 2.77 8.13 -10.09
C THR A 108 1.46 8.94 -10.20
N ALA A 109 1.50 10.24 -9.88
CA ALA A 109 0.40 11.18 -9.98
C ALA A 109 -0.29 11.23 -11.37
N PRO A 110 0.40 11.20 -12.53
CA PRO A 110 -0.28 11.21 -13.82
C PRO A 110 -0.81 9.82 -14.23
N LEU A 111 -0.34 8.73 -13.61
CA LEU A 111 -0.83 7.37 -13.92
C LEU A 111 -2.19 7.11 -13.26
N LEU A 112 -2.43 7.64 -12.06
CA LEU A 112 -3.72 7.57 -11.39
C LEU A 112 -4.76 8.53 -12.02
N ALA A 113 -4.32 9.68 -12.53
CA ALA A 113 -5.18 10.61 -13.26
C ALA A 113 -5.76 9.99 -14.54
N ARG A 114 -5.03 9.12 -15.22
CA ARG A 114 -5.54 8.38 -16.40
C ARG A 114 -6.53 7.27 -16.07
N VAL A 115 -6.58 6.79 -14.84
CA VAL A 115 -7.62 5.85 -14.38
C VAL A 115 -8.95 6.56 -14.11
N GLY A 116 -8.93 7.89 -13.88
CA GLY A 116 -10.13 8.70 -13.63
C GLY A 116 -10.70 9.46 -14.84
N GLY A 117 -9.94 9.59 -15.95
CA GLY A 117 -10.27 10.47 -17.08
C GLY A 117 -11.10 9.85 -18.21
N GLY A 118 -12.14 9.08 -17.90
CA GLY A 118 -13.00 8.45 -18.91
C GLY A 118 -14.48 8.48 -18.52
N GLY A 119 -15.13 9.62 -18.72
CA GLY A 119 -16.59 9.72 -18.60
C GLY A 119 -17.12 11.03 -18.04
N ALA A 120 -16.85 12.14 -18.70
CA ALA A 120 -17.72 13.30 -18.66
C ALA A 120 -18.11 13.60 -20.12
N GLY A 121 -19.25 13.05 -20.55
CA GLY A 121 -19.80 13.29 -21.87
C GLY A 121 -20.32 14.74 -22.01
N PRO A 122 -20.36 15.28 -23.24
CA PRO A 122 -20.79 16.64 -23.52
C PRO A 122 -22.33 16.71 -23.56
N GLY A 123 -22.93 17.71 -22.89
CA GLY A 123 -24.35 17.98 -23.08
C GLY A 123 -25.03 18.70 -21.93
N ALA A 124 -24.91 20.02 -21.87
CA ALA A 124 -25.89 20.87 -21.21
C ALA A 124 -26.19 22.07 -22.12
N PRO A 125 -27.28 22.04 -22.91
CA PRO A 125 -27.81 23.24 -23.55
C PRO A 125 -28.90 23.86 -22.68
N GLY A 126 -28.68 25.13 -22.32
CA GLY A 126 -29.69 26.18 -22.47
C GLY A 126 -30.92 26.11 -21.56
N ALA A 127 -30.83 26.78 -20.40
CA ALA A 127 -31.98 27.33 -19.73
C ALA A 127 -32.58 28.48 -20.57
N ARG A 128 -33.68 28.22 -21.27
CA ARG A 128 -34.69 29.19 -21.71
C ARG A 128 -36.05 28.48 -21.80
N GLY A 129 -37.05 29.07 -21.15
CA GLY A 129 -38.43 28.59 -21.09
C GLY A 129 -39.08 29.05 -19.80
#